data_AF-A0A0N0ZMZ8-F1
#
_entry.id   AF-A0A0N0ZMZ8-F1
#
_cell.length_a   1.000
_cell.length_b   1.000
_cell.length_c   1.000
_cell.angle_alpha   90.00
_cell.angle_beta   90.00
_cell.angle_gamma   90.00
#
_symmetry.space_group_name_H-M   'P 1'
#
loop_
_entity.id
_entity.type
_entity.pdbx_description
1 polymer ?
#
loop_
_entity_poly.entity_id
_entity_poly.type
_entity_poly.pdbx_seq_one_letter_code
_entity_poly.pdbx_strand_id
1 'polypeptide(L)'
;MRPLRLELEGFGPYRERQGVDFSDVELFAITGPTGSGKSTLLDAMAFALYGVVPRVGRNVGSLVHPGASEARVRLTFQVGGKGLQGGAGAGEAERRAALRARPGGG
;
A
#
# COMPACT_ATOMS: atom_id res chain seq x y z
N MET A 1 -13.82 5.44 -2.03
CA MET A 1 -12.42 5.55 -2.48
C MET A 1 -12.19 4.45 -3.51
N ARG A 2 -11.49 4.74 -4.62
CA ARG A 2 -11.08 3.73 -5.61
C ARG A 2 -9.56 3.80 -5.79
N PRO A 3 -8.79 2.71 -5.58
CA PRO A 3 -7.36 2.72 -5.83
C PRO A 3 -7.09 2.93 -7.33
N LEU A 4 -6.05 3.71 -7.65
CA LEU A 4 -5.61 3.96 -9.01
C LEU A 4 -4.20 3.39 -9.24
N ARG A 5 -3.30 3.56 -8.28
CA ARG A 5 -1.93 3.03 -8.36
C ARG A 5 -1.35 2.75 -6.99
N LEU A 6 -0.73 1.58 -6.83
CA LEU A 6 0.07 1.23 -5.66
C LEU A 6 1.53 1.10 -6.08
N GLU A 7 2.43 1.77 -5.36
CA GLU A 7 3.87 1.56 -5.48
C GLU A 7 4.44 1.20 -4.11
N LEU A 8 5.31 0.20 -4.07
CA LEU A 8 5.98 -0.24 -2.85
C LEU A 8 7.41 -0.69 -3.12
N GLU A 9 8.30 -0.42 -2.18
CA GLU A 9 9.72 -0.76 -2.23
C GLU A 9 10.20 -1.04 -0.80
N GLY A 10 11.06 -2.03 -0.62
CA GLY A 10 11.57 -2.43 0.69
C GLY A 10 10.49 -2.87 1.69
N PHE A 11 9.29 -3.26 1.25
CA PHE A 11 8.13 -3.55 2.12
C PHE A 11 7.72 -5.04 2.06
N GLY A 12 7.79 -5.73 3.19
CA GLY A 12 7.54 -7.17 3.31
C GLY A 12 8.50 -7.97 2.41
N PRO A 13 8.01 -8.86 1.51
CA PRO A 13 8.87 -9.59 0.59
C PRO A 13 9.31 -8.77 -0.64
N TYR A 14 8.79 -7.55 -0.83
CA TYR A 14 9.12 -6.70 -1.98
C TYR A 14 10.36 -5.85 -1.68
N ARG A 15 11.55 -6.39 -1.95
CA ARG A 15 12.81 -5.65 -1.82
C ARG A 15 12.88 -4.50 -2.83
N GLU A 16 12.72 -4.82 -4.10
CA GLU A 16 12.79 -3.87 -5.21
C GLU A 16 11.44 -3.18 -5.44
N ARG A 17 11.48 -2.01 -6.07
CA ARG A 17 10.26 -1.24 -6.37
C ARG A 17 9.32 -2.02 -7.27
N GLN A 18 8.08 -2.19 -6.83
CA GLN A 18 6.96 -2.72 -7.59
C GLN A 18 5.88 -1.67 -7.77
N GLY A 19 5.16 -1.74 -8.89
CA GLY A 19 4.02 -0.90 -9.20
C GLY A 19 2.83 -1.74 -9.67
N VAL A 20 1.64 -1.44 -9.17
CA VAL A 20 0.38 -2.04 -9.62
C VAL A 20 -0.54 -0.91 -10.07
N ASP A 21 -0.97 -0.97 -11.32
CA ASP A 21 -1.96 -0.05 -11.89
C ASP A 21 -3.36 -0.67 -11.76
N PHE A 22 -4.30 0.12 -11.23
CA PHE A 22 -5.70 -0.26 -11.05
C PHE A 22 -6.65 0.67 -11.83
N SER A 23 -6.10 1.63 -12.59
CA SER A 23 -6.89 2.70 -13.20
C SER A 23 -7.88 2.21 -14.26
N ASP A 24 -7.58 1.09 -14.93
CA ASP A 24 -8.36 0.50 -16.01
C ASP A 24 -9.25 -0.68 -15.58
N VAL A 25 -9.25 -1.07 -14.30
CA VAL A 25 -10.02 -2.21 -13.78
C VAL A 25 -11.05 -1.81 -12.72
N GLU A 26 -12.23 -2.42 -12.78
CA GLU A 26 -13.26 -2.26 -11.74
C GLU A 26 -13.22 -3.41 -10.71
N LEU A 27 -12.79 -4.59 -11.14
CA LEU A 27 -12.64 -5.78 -10.32
C LEU A 27 -11.35 -6.50 -10.72
N PHE A 28 -10.58 -6.92 -9.72
CA PHE A 28 -9.34 -7.67 -9.92
C PHE A 28 -9.21 -8.76 -8.86
N ALA A 29 -8.39 -9.77 -9.15
CA ALA A 29 -8.03 -10.82 -8.21
C ALA A 29 -6.50 -10.87 -8.06
N ILE A 30 -6.02 -11.01 -6.83
CA ILE A 30 -4.60 -11.20 -6.53
C ILE A 30 -4.39 -12.70 -6.25
N THR A 31 -3.69 -13.38 -7.15
CA THR A 31 -3.49 -14.85 -7.09
C THR A 31 -2.01 -15.20 -7.02
N GLY A 32 -1.71 -16.45 -6.64
CA GLY A 32 -0.34 -16.96 -6.54
C GLY A 32 -0.09 -17.81 -5.28
N PRO A 33 1.08 -18.47 -5.18
CA PRO A 33 1.42 -19.38 -4.08
C PRO A 33 1.44 -18.70 -2.71
N THR A 34 1.28 -19.47 -1.64
CA THR A 34 1.49 -18.96 -0.26
C THR A 34 2.89 -18.38 -0.13
N GLY A 35 3.02 -17.23 0.55
CA GLY A 35 4.29 -16.52 0.70
C GLY A 35 4.65 -15.57 -0.44
N SER A 36 3.91 -15.55 -1.56
CA SER A 36 4.22 -14.68 -2.71
C SER A 36 3.96 -13.18 -2.49
N GLY A 37 3.60 -12.74 -1.28
CA GLY A 37 3.38 -11.32 -0.98
C GLY A 37 1.99 -10.76 -1.30
N LYS A 38 1.00 -11.59 -1.60
CA LYS A 38 -0.40 -11.16 -1.89
C LYS A 38 -1.00 -10.31 -0.77
N SER A 39 -0.99 -10.84 0.46
CA SER A 39 -1.48 -10.12 1.64
C SER A 39 -0.67 -8.86 1.90
N THR A 40 0.63 -8.85 1.54
CA THR A 40 1.47 -7.67 1.69
C THR A 40 1.07 -6.51 0.77
N LEU A 41 0.51 -6.78 -0.42
CA LEU A 41 -0.06 -5.70 -1.25
C LEU A 41 -1.23 -5.02 -0.54
N LEU A 42 -2.09 -5.81 0.12
CA LEU A 42 -3.21 -5.28 0.91
C LEU A 42 -2.71 -4.53 2.16
N ASP A 43 -1.68 -5.05 2.83
CA ASP A 43 -1.04 -4.39 3.96
C ASP A 43 -0.42 -3.05 3.55
N ALA A 44 0.21 -2.97 2.38
CA ALA A 44 0.80 -1.75 1.87
C ALA A 44 -0.27 -0.67 1.65
N MET A 45 -1.42 -1.04 1.08
CA MET A 45 -2.57 -0.13 0.95
C MET A 45 -3.06 0.35 2.32
N ALA A 46 -3.25 -0.56 3.28
CA ALA A 46 -3.68 -0.21 4.64
C ALA A 46 -2.66 0.69 5.35
N PHE A 47 -1.37 0.39 5.19
CA PHE A 47 -0.28 1.16 5.76
C PHE A 47 -0.23 2.58 5.18
N ALA A 48 -0.36 2.74 3.87
CA ALA A 48 -0.38 4.05 3.22
C ALA A 48 -1.58 4.90 3.70
N LEU A 49 -2.75 4.28 3.86
CA LEU A 49 -3.98 4.98 4.24
C LEU A 49 -4.03 5.34 5.73
N TYR A 50 -3.57 4.43 6.59
CA TYR A 50 -3.87 4.48 8.03
C TYR A 50 -2.63 4.45 8.93
N GLY A 51 -1.43 4.22 8.38
CA GLY A 51 -0.20 4.06 9.15
C GLY A 51 -0.14 2.79 10.00
N VAL A 52 -1.14 1.90 9.86
CA VAL A 52 -1.25 0.63 10.59
C VAL A 52 -1.53 -0.51 9.61
N VAL A 53 -1.13 -1.72 10.00
CA VAL A 53 -1.38 -2.92 9.21
C VAL A 53 -2.16 -3.92 10.07
N PRO A 54 -3.32 -4.44 9.64
CA PRO A 54 -4.18 -5.28 10.47
C PRO A 54 -3.47 -6.46 11.14
N ARG A 55 -2.59 -7.16 10.42
CA ARG A 55 -1.88 -8.34 10.96
C ARG A 55 -0.76 -8.06 11.97
N VAL A 56 -0.18 -6.86 11.97
CA VAL A 56 0.93 -6.49 12.88
C VAL A 56 0.61 -5.28 13.77
N GLY A 57 -0.61 -4.73 13.66
CA GLY A 57 -1.05 -3.53 14.34
C GLY A 57 -0.13 -2.34 14.06
N ARG A 58 0.39 -1.73 15.14
CA ARG A 58 1.36 -0.62 15.08
C ARG A 58 2.81 -1.11 14.98
N ASN A 59 3.08 -2.41 15.04
CA ASN A 59 4.44 -2.95 14.90
C ASN A 59 4.88 -3.05 13.43
N VAL A 60 4.61 -1.99 12.67
CA VAL A 60 4.84 -1.91 11.22
C VAL A 60 6.33 -1.93 10.86
N GLY A 61 7.24 -1.61 11.79
CA GLY A 61 8.69 -1.67 11.55
C GLY A 61 9.19 -3.07 11.17
N SER A 62 8.48 -4.13 11.57
CA SER A 62 8.77 -5.51 11.14
C SER A 62 8.52 -5.77 9.65
N LEU A 63 7.87 -4.83 8.95
CA LEU A 63 7.57 -4.90 7.52
C LEU A 63 8.67 -4.29 6.66
N VAL A 64 9.74 -3.73 7.22
CA VAL A 64 10.90 -3.36 6.42
C VAL A 64 11.60 -4.64 5.95
N HIS A 65 11.79 -4.79 4.64
CA HIS A 65 12.47 -5.93 4.06
C HIS A 65 13.88 -6.04 4.67
N PRO A 66 14.35 -7.24 5.09
CA PRO A 66 15.63 -7.39 5.80
C PRO A 66 16.86 -6.85 5.04
N GLY A 67 16.82 -6.91 3.71
CA GLY A 67 17.85 -6.37 2.82
C GLY A 67 17.66 -4.91 2.40
N ALA A 68 16.77 -4.15 3.04
CA ALA A 68 16.50 -2.74 2.74
C ALA A 68 16.68 -1.85 3.98
N SER A 69 17.19 -0.64 3.80
CA SER A 69 17.31 0.35 4.89
C SER A 69 16.01 1.09 5.18
N GLU A 70 15.08 1.08 4.24
CA GLU A 70 13.80 1.76 4.31
C GLU A 70 12.74 0.99 3.51
N ALA A 71 11.50 1.05 3.96
CA ALA A 71 10.33 0.67 3.19
C ALA A 71 9.54 1.92 2.80
N ARG A 72 9.10 2.02 1.55
CA ARG A 72 8.28 3.12 1.04
C ARG A 72 7.03 2.56 0.39
N VAL A 73 5.89 3.19 0.67
CA VAL A 73 4.61 2.87 0.03
C VAL A 73 3.94 4.15 -0.42
N ARG A 74 3.44 4.17 -1.65
CA ARG A 74 2.65 5.24 -2.25
C ARG A 74 1.36 4.66 -2.78
N LEU A 75 0.23 5.23 -2.39
CA LEU A 75 -1.09 4.87 -2.89
C LEU A 75 -1.77 6.12 -3.48
N THR A 76 -2.06 6.06 -4.76
CA THR A 76 -2.89 7.03 -5.47
C THR A 76 -4.30 6.46 -5.58
N PHE A 77 -5.31 7.26 -5.26
CA PHE A 77 -6.70 6.83 -5.24
C PHE A 77 -7.67 7.98 -5.52
N GLN A 78 -8.82 7.64 -6.09
CA GLN A 78 -9.93 8.55 -6.27
C GLN A 78 -10.76 8.68 -4.99
N VAL A 79 -11.13 9.91 -4.65
CA VAL A 79 -12.00 10.31 -3.54
C VAL A 79 -13.24 10.98 -4.13
N GLY A 80 -14.42 10.52 -3.72
CA GLY A 80 -15.70 10.98 -4.27
C GLY A 80 -16.16 10.17 -5.50
N GLY A 81 -17.49 10.02 -5.61
CA GLY A 81 -18.17 9.26 -6.66
C GLY A 81 -19.69 9.19 -6.42
N LYS A 82 -20.45 9.72 -7.39
CA LYS A 82 -21.93 9.86 -7.52
C LYS A 82 -22.76 9.73 -6.22
N GLY A 83 -22.86 10.83 -5.48
CA GLY A 83 -24.13 11.18 -4.83
C GLY A 83 -25.09 11.71 -5.91
N LEU A 84 -26.27 11.13 -6.04
CA LEU A 84 -27.35 11.79 -6.77
C LEU A 84 -27.61 13.14 -6.08
N GLN A 85 -27.57 14.22 -6.88
CA GLN A 85 -27.82 15.62 -6.54
C GLN A 85 -26.65 16.38 -5.86
N GLY A 86 -25.99 17.21 -6.66
CA GLY A 86 -25.29 18.42 -6.18
C GLY A 86 -23.82 18.26 -5.78
N GLY A 87 -22.92 18.30 -6.78
CA GLY A 87 -21.64 19.00 -6.69
C GLY A 87 -20.58 18.50 -5.70
N ALA A 88 -19.86 17.43 -6.06
CA ALA A 88 -18.42 17.29 -5.81
C ALA A 88 -17.85 16.32 -6.84
N GLY A 89 -16.98 16.82 -7.72
CA GLY A 89 -16.26 15.97 -8.68
C GLY A 89 -15.42 14.93 -7.96
N ALA A 90 -15.27 13.75 -8.54
CA ALA A 90 -14.29 12.79 -8.07
C ALA A 90 -12.90 13.42 -8.14
N GLY A 91 -12.25 13.62 -7.00
CA GLY A 91 -10.89 14.15 -6.90
C GLY A 91 -9.88 13.02 -6.75
N GLU A 92 -8.69 13.18 -7.32
CA GLU A 92 -7.57 12.28 -7.06
C GLU A 92 -6.83 12.71 -5.80
N ALA A 93 -6.46 11.74 -4.97
CA ALA A 93 -5.68 11.93 -3.77
C ALA A 93 -4.54 10.93 -3.70
N GLU A 94 -3.50 11.29 -2.93
CA GLU A 94 -2.34 10.44 -2.73
C GLU A 94 -2.01 10.33 -1.24
N ARG A 95 -1.52 9.16 -0.85
CA ARG A 95 -0.90 8.91 0.45
C ARG A 95 0.46 8.28 0.27
N ARG A 96 1.41 8.72 1.10
CA ARG A 96 2.78 8.19 1.18
C ARG A 96 3.07 7.82 2.62
N ALA A 97 3.68 6.66 2.80
CA ALA A 97 4.14 6.19 4.09
C ALA A 97 5.53 5.56 3.94
N ALA A 98 6.37 5.75 4.94
CA ALA A 98 7.72 5.22 4.95
C ALA A 98 8.08 4.67 6.33
N LEU A 99 8.95 3.66 6.36
CA LEU A 99 9.47 3.02 7.56
C LEU A 99 10.97 2.87 7.41
N ARG A 100 11.73 3.25 8.43
CA ARG A 100 13.17 2.95 8.46
C ARG A 100 13.39 1.61 9.14
N ALA A 101 14.38 0.87 8.67
CA ALA A 101 14.86 -0.31 9.37
C ALA A 101 15.21 0.10 10.81
N ARG A 102 14.79 -0.71 11.78
CA ARG A 102 15.28 -0.51 13.15
C ARG A 102 16.78 -0.77 13.15
N PRO A 103 17.61 0.08 13.76
CA PRO A 103 19.00 -0.26 13.98
C PRO A 103 19.04 -1.60 14.72
N GLY A 104 19.87 -2.53 14.24
CA GLY A 104 20.00 -3.85 14.85
C GLY A 104 20.24 -3.69 16.35
N GLY A 105 19.30 -4.20 17.16
CA GLY A 105 19.55 -4.38 18.58
C GLY A 105 20.62 -5.45 18.70
N GLY A 106 21.80 -5.07 19.19
CA GLY A 106 22.82 -6.00 19.64
C GLY A 106 22.37 -6.76 20.88
#